data_AF-A0A951IA26-F1
#
_entry.id   AF-A0A951IA26-F1
#
_cell.length_a   1.000
_cell.length_b   1.000
_cell.length_c   1.000
_cell.angle_alpha   90.00
_cell.angle_beta   90.00
_cell.angle_gamma   90.00
#
_symmetry.space_group_name_H-M   'P 1'
#
loop_
_entity.id
_entity.type
_entity.pdbx_description
1 polymer ?
#
loop_
_entity_poly.entity_id
_entity_poly.type
_entity_poly.pdbx_seq_one_letter_code
_entity_poly.pdbx_strand_id
1 'polypeptide(L)'
;MSILAGFYRTIDFSEKNVDELCRLILLINKTLTDENLDHYIKHLSLIQQAAKERDKKLFKKLVMNALLFGGAGALWELDIPDKQKKKAFDIAFCSFVDHLKIMGIKNGRINQVRDGFNI
;
A
#
# COMPACT_ATOMS: atom_id res chain seq x y z
N MET A 1 37.89 13.98 4.52
CA MET A 1 37.04 13.78 5.71
C MET A 1 35.61 14.13 5.33
N SER A 2 34.84 13.12 4.88
CA SER A 2 33.45 13.30 4.44
C SER A 2 32.53 13.42 5.65
N ILE A 3 31.97 14.60 5.86
CA ILE A 3 30.96 14.87 6.88
C ILE A 3 29.67 15.21 6.14
N LEU A 4 28.62 14.43 6.42
CA LEU A 4 27.22 14.61 6.02
C LEU A 4 26.86 14.22 4.58
N ALA A 5 27.07 12.94 4.22
CA ALA A 5 26.14 12.30 3.29
C ALA A 5 24.77 12.31 3.98
N GLY A 6 23.87 13.17 3.52
CA GLY A 6 22.53 13.33 4.08
C GLY A 6 21.85 11.97 4.27
N PHE A 7 21.10 11.85 5.36
CA PHE A 7 20.15 10.75 5.59
C PHE A 7 19.18 10.65 4.41
N TYR A 8 19.60 10.04 3.30
CA TYR A 8 18.72 9.48 2.31
C TYR A 8 17.97 8.38 3.07
N ARG A 9 16.78 8.71 3.59
CA ARG A 9 15.89 7.69 4.15
C ARG A 9 15.53 6.77 3.00
N THR A 10 16.22 5.65 2.93
CA THR A 10 16.03 4.60 1.94
C THR A 10 14.72 3.89 2.26
N ILE A 11 14.07 3.37 1.22
CA ILE A 11 12.95 2.46 1.44
C ILE A 11 13.54 1.16 1.97
N ASP A 12 13.02 0.64 3.07
CA ASP A 12 13.49 -0.59 3.70
C ASP A 12 12.83 -1.80 3.03
N PHE A 13 13.54 -2.37 2.06
CA PHE A 13 13.20 -3.63 1.37
C PHE A 13 13.82 -4.86 2.05
N SER A 14 14.01 -4.84 3.37
CA SER A 14 14.34 -6.07 4.11
C SER A 14 13.29 -7.16 3.85
N GLU A 15 13.73 -8.42 3.89
CA GLU A 15 12.85 -9.58 3.61
C GLU A 15 11.58 -9.54 4.47
N LYS A 16 11.74 -9.26 5.77
CA LYS A 16 10.61 -9.07 6.70
C LYS A 16 9.59 -8.04 6.18
N ASN A 17 10.03 -6.91 5.67
CA ASN A 17 9.12 -5.88 5.17
C ASN A 17 8.48 -6.28 3.84
N VAL A 18 9.22 -6.91 2.94
CA VAL A 18 8.69 -7.38 1.66
C VAL A 18 7.66 -8.50 1.88
N ASP A 19 7.92 -9.42 2.79
CA ASP A 19 7.02 -10.51 3.14
C ASP A 19 5.72 -9.99 3.78
N GLU A 20 5.84 -9.07 4.74
CA GLU A 20 4.66 -8.47 5.37
C GLU A 20 3.84 -7.64 4.38
N LEU A 21 4.48 -6.89 3.48
CA LEU A 21 3.81 -6.20 2.39
C LEU A 21 3.06 -7.18 1.49
N CYS A 22 3.69 -8.30 1.10
CA CYS A 22 3.07 -9.32 0.26
C CYS A 22 1.87 -9.95 0.96
N ARG A 23 1.99 -10.26 2.26
CA ARG A 23 0.91 -10.80 3.10
C ARG A 23 -0.29 -9.85 3.17
N LEU A 24 -0.06 -8.56 3.40
CA LEU A 24 -1.11 -7.54 3.46
C LEU A 24 -1.82 -7.37 2.12
N ILE A 25 -1.07 -7.35 1.01
CA ILE A 25 -1.65 -7.31 -0.34
C ILE A 25 -2.48 -8.57 -0.62
N LEU A 26 -2.05 -9.74 -0.17
CA LEU A 26 -2.85 -10.97 -0.31
C LEU A 26 -4.19 -10.86 0.42
N LEU A 27 -4.22 -10.25 1.62
CA LEU A 27 -5.46 -10.05 2.36
C LEU A 27 -6.41 -9.09 1.64
N ILE A 28 -5.88 -7.99 1.09
CA ILE A 28 -6.66 -7.04 0.28
C ILE A 28 -7.22 -7.74 -0.97
N ASN A 29 -6.37 -8.49 -1.70
CA ASN A 29 -6.76 -9.17 -2.93
C ASN A 29 -7.89 -10.18 -2.74
N LYS A 30 -8.00 -10.84 -1.57
CA LYS A 30 -9.12 -11.74 -1.29
C LYS A 30 -10.48 -11.04 -1.45
N THR A 31 -10.62 -9.84 -0.88
CA THR A 31 -11.86 -9.06 -1.04
C THR A 31 -12.02 -8.56 -2.47
N LEU A 32 -10.94 -8.11 -3.12
CA LEU A 32 -11.02 -7.62 -4.49
C LEU A 32 -11.42 -8.69 -5.50
N THR A 33 -10.98 -9.94 -5.31
CA THR A 33 -11.37 -11.07 -6.16
C THR A 33 -12.87 -11.34 -6.05
N ASP A 34 -13.41 -11.34 -4.83
CA ASP A 34 -14.85 -11.54 -4.61
C ASP A 34 -15.71 -10.47 -5.31
N GLU A 35 -15.20 -9.24 -5.40
CA GLU A 35 -15.89 -8.10 -6.01
C GLU A 35 -15.54 -7.89 -7.51
N ASN A 36 -14.78 -8.80 -8.14
CA ASN A 36 -14.32 -8.73 -9.53
C ASN A 36 -13.53 -7.44 -9.88
N LEU A 37 -12.69 -6.98 -8.95
CA LEU A 37 -11.95 -5.72 -9.03
C LEU A 37 -10.52 -5.89 -9.55
N ASP A 38 -10.37 -6.57 -10.69
CA ASP A 38 -9.09 -7.06 -11.24
C ASP A 38 -8.02 -6.00 -11.48
N HIS A 39 -8.42 -4.78 -11.83
CA HIS A 39 -7.48 -3.69 -12.12
C HIS A 39 -6.68 -3.27 -10.87
N TYR A 40 -7.29 -3.31 -9.67
CA TYR A 40 -6.58 -3.09 -8.41
C TYR A 40 -5.64 -4.25 -8.09
N ILE A 41 -6.10 -5.50 -8.29
CA ILE A 41 -5.30 -6.72 -8.06
C ILE A 41 -4.03 -6.67 -8.91
N LYS A 42 -4.16 -6.27 -10.18
CA LYS A 42 -3.03 -6.09 -11.09
C LYS A 42 -2.06 -5.02 -10.58
N HIS A 43 -2.56 -3.87 -10.15
CA HIS A 43 -1.71 -2.79 -9.62
C HIS A 43 -0.97 -3.20 -8.34
N LEU A 44 -1.65 -3.87 -7.41
CA LEU A 44 -1.05 -4.38 -6.18
C LEU A 44 0.01 -5.47 -6.46
N SER A 45 -0.20 -6.30 -7.48
CA SER A 45 0.80 -7.28 -7.93
C SER A 45 2.08 -6.60 -8.45
N LEU A 46 1.95 -5.49 -9.18
CA LEU A 46 3.11 -4.70 -9.60
C LEU A 46 3.87 -4.09 -8.42
N ILE A 47 3.16 -3.70 -7.35
CA ILE A 47 3.79 -3.21 -6.11
C ILE A 47 4.61 -4.33 -5.46
N GLN A 48 4.04 -5.54 -5.34
CA GLN A 48 4.77 -6.71 -4.82
C GLN A 48 6.02 -7.00 -5.65
N GLN A 49 5.89 -7.00 -6.98
CA GLN A 49 7.01 -7.25 -7.88
C GLN A 49 8.12 -6.22 -7.69
N ALA A 50 7.78 -4.92 -7.72
CA ALA A 50 8.75 -3.85 -7.53
C ALA A 50 9.46 -3.92 -6.16
N ALA A 51 8.74 -4.34 -5.10
CA ALA A 51 9.32 -4.54 -3.79
C ALA A 51 10.31 -5.72 -3.76
N LYS A 52 9.94 -6.86 -4.38
CA LYS A 52 10.80 -8.05 -4.49
C LYS A 52 12.07 -7.78 -5.30
N GLU A 53 11.94 -7.01 -6.38
CA GLU A 53 13.07 -6.57 -7.22
C GLU A 53 13.87 -5.41 -6.60
N ARG A 54 13.41 -4.88 -5.47
CA ARG A 54 13.99 -3.71 -4.78
C ARG A 54 14.09 -2.47 -5.69
N ASP A 55 13.21 -2.36 -6.69
CA ASP A 55 13.12 -1.20 -7.57
C ASP A 55 12.45 -0.04 -6.82
N LYS A 56 13.28 0.75 -6.14
CA LYS A 56 12.86 1.92 -5.38
C LYS A 56 12.04 2.92 -6.20
N LYS A 57 12.41 3.17 -7.47
CA LYS A 57 11.79 4.21 -8.29
C LYS A 57 10.40 3.77 -8.71
N LEU A 58 10.28 2.54 -9.22
CA LEU A 58 9.00 1.96 -9.61
C LEU A 58 8.09 1.76 -8.41
N PHE A 59 8.61 1.18 -7.32
CA PHE A 59 7.85 0.98 -6.09
C PHE A 59 7.23 2.28 -5.59
N LYS A 60 8.04 3.35 -5.46
CA LYS A 60 7.55 4.67 -5.02
C LYS A 60 6.47 5.22 -5.95
N LYS A 61 6.64 5.07 -7.28
CA LYS A 61 5.64 5.50 -8.26
C LYS A 61 4.31 4.75 -8.09
N LEU A 62 4.36 3.44 -7.85
CA LEU A 62 3.18 2.59 -7.74
C LEU A 62 2.43 2.80 -6.42
N VAL A 63 3.13 2.89 -5.29
CA VAL A 63 2.52 3.09 -3.96
C VAL A 63 2.03 4.52 -3.72
N MET A 64 2.39 5.48 -4.57
CA MET A 64 1.87 6.85 -4.52
C MET A 64 0.83 7.13 -5.61
N ASN A 65 0.35 6.09 -6.30
CA ASN A 65 -0.56 6.23 -7.43
C ASN A 65 -1.97 6.67 -6.97
N ALA A 66 -2.64 7.49 -7.78
CA ALA A 66 -4.01 7.94 -7.56
C ALA A 66 -5.03 6.78 -7.54
N LEU A 67 -4.72 5.64 -8.15
CA LEU A 67 -5.54 4.43 -8.04
C LEU A 67 -5.66 3.98 -6.57
N LEU A 68 -4.66 4.20 -5.74
CA LEU A 68 -4.69 3.80 -4.33
C LEU A 68 -5.19 4.91 -3.40
N PHE A 69 -4.77 6.15 -3.67
CA PHE A 69 -4.93 7.28 -2.74
C PHE A 69 -5.55 8.52 -3.38
N GLY A 70 -6.17 8.38 -4.56
CA GLY A 70 -6.84 9.46 -5.28
C GLY A 70 -8.19 9.84 -4.66
N GLY A 71 -9.08 10.41 -5.48
CA GLY A 71 -10.46 10.72 -5.10
C GLY A 71 -11.41 9.57 -5.42
N ALA A 72 -12.60 9.90 -5.94
CA ALA A 72 -13.65 8.93 -6.26
C ALA A 72 -13.14 7.76 -7.10
N GLY A 73 -13.47 6.54 -6.67
CA GLY A 73 -13.06 5.31 -7.34
C GLY A 73 -11.58 4.95 -7.14
N ALA A 74 -10.94 5.43 -6.07
CA ALA A 74 -9.67 4.89 -5.61
C ALA A 74 -9.89 3.69 -4.67
N LEU A 75 -8.85 2.89 -4.45
CA LEU A 75 -8.91 1.65 -3.66
C LEU A 75 -9.49 1.87 -2.26
N TRP A 76 -9.15 2.99 -1.63
CA TRP A 76 -9.60 3.31 -0.28
C TRP A 76 -11.10 3.71 -0.20
N GLU A 77 -11.71 4.09 -1.32
CA GLU A 77 -13.12 4.52 -1.45
C GLU A 77 -14.07 3.38 -1.84
N LEU A 78 -13.56 2.14 -1.94
CA LEU A 78 -14.39 1.03 -2.39
C LEU A 78 -15.57 0.80 -1.44
N ASP A 79 -16.77 0.85 -2.02
CA ASP A 79 -17.99 0.40 -1.39
C ASP A 79 -18.10 -1.12 -1.54
N ILE A 80 -18.04 -1.83 -0.42
CA ILE A 80 -18.16 -3.29 -0.35
C ILE A 80 -19.46 -3.58 0.41
N PRO A 81 -20.50 -4.13 -0.25
CA PRO A 81 -21.83 -4.25 0.35
C PRO A 81 -21.87 -5.11 1.62
N ASP A 82 -21.05 -6.15 1.68
CA ASP A 82 -20.89 -6.98 2.88
C ASP A 82 -20.06 -6.22 3.93
N LYS A 83 -20.72 -5.82 5.02
CA LYS A 83 -20.10 -5.06 6.12
C LYS A 83 -18.94 -5.79 6.79
N GLN A 84 -18.97 -7.12 6.88
CA GLN A 84 -17.87 -7.88 7.48
C GLN A 84 -16.67 -7.90 6.54
N LYS A 85 -16.91 -8.11 5.23
CA LYS A 85 -15.86 -8.02 4.22
C LYS A 85 -15.26 -6.62 4.13
N LYS A 86 -16.11 -5.58 4.16
CA LYS A 86 -15.66 -4.17 4.18
C LYS A 86 -14.76 -3.90 5.38
N LYS A 87 -15.17 -4.32 6.58
CA LYS A 87 -14.34 -4.16 7.78
C LYS A 87 -13.00 -4.89 7.67
N ALA A 88 -13.00 -6.12 7.16
CA ALA A 88 -11.76 -6.89 6.96
C ALA A 88 -10.83 -6.21 5.94
N PHE A 89 -11.40 -5.72 4.85
CA PHE A 89 -10.69 -4.95 3.83
C PHE A 89 -10.09 -3.68 4.42
N ASP A 90 -10.87 -2.88 5.16
CA ASP A 90 -10.39 -1.61 5.72
C ASP A 90 -9.26 -1.82 6.73
N ILE A 91 -9.34 -2.87 7.57
CA ILE A 91 -8.25 -3.26 8.47
C ILE A 91 -6.99 -3.63 7.67
N ALA A 92 -7.13 -4.45 6.63
CA ALA A 92 -6.01 -4.87 5.80
C ALA A 92 -5.39 -3.69 5.04
N PHE A 93 -6.22 -2.78 4.51
CA PHE A 93 -5.79 -1.58 3.82
C PHE A 93 -5.07 -0.61 4.76
N CYS A 94 -5.61 -0.35 5.96
CA CYS A 94 -4.94 0.49 6.95
C CYS A 94 -3.59 -0.09 7.36
N SER A 95 -3.53 -1.40 7.60
CA SER A 95 -2.29 -2.11 7.91
C SER A 95 -1.27 -2.01 6.77
N PHE A 96 -1.72 -2.13 5.52
CA PHE A 96 -0.89 -1.89 4.33
C PHE A 96 -0.32 -0.48 4.32
N VAL A 97 -1.14 0.55 4.57
CA VAL A 97 -0.70 1.94 4.59
C VAL A 97 0.31 2.21 5.72
N ASP A 98 0.05 1.69 6.92
CA ASP A 98 0.97 1.82 8.04
C ASP A 98 2.29 1.10 7.78
N HIS A 99 2.24 -0.05 7.11
CA HIS A 99 3.44 -0.77 6.70
C HIS A 99 4.25 -0.02 5.64
N LEU A 100 3.61 0.64 4.67
CA LEU A 100 4.32 1.52 3.73
C LEU A 100 5.08 2.64 4.46
N LYS A 101 4.50 3.20 5.53
CA LYS A 101 5.15 4.22 6.37
C LYS A 101 6.35 3.65 7.13
N ILE A 102 6.23 2.43 7.67
CA ILE A 102 7.34 1.69 8.31
C ILE A 102 8.49 1.48 7.30
N MET A 103 8.15 1.07 6.08
CA MET A 103 9.12 0.91 4.98
C MET A 103 9.76 2.24 4.54
N GLY A 104 9.30 3.39 5.03
CA GLY A 104 9.90 4.70 4.76
C GLY A 104 9.19 5.53 3.68
N ILE A 105 7.98 5.13 3.24
CA ILE A 105 7.15 5.97 2.38
C ILE A 105 6.60 7.14 3.18
N LYS A 106 6.87 8.35 2.69
CA LYS A 106 6.34 9.60 3.25
C LYS A 106 5.55 10.33 2.18
N ASN A 107 4.25 10.47 2.41
CA ASN A 107 3.38 11.20 1.52
C ASN A 107 2.18 11.76 2.30
N GLY A 108 1.90 13.06 2.16
CA GLY A 108 0.82 13.72 2.88
C GLY A 108 -0.56 13.15 2.54
N ARG A 109 -0.80 12.77 1.28
CA ARG A 109 -2.06 12.18 0.85
C ARG A 109 -2.27 10.79 1.45
N ILE A 110 -1.22 9.97 1.51
CA ILE A 110 -1.27 8.65 2.17
C ILE A 110 -1.63 8.79 3.65
N ASN A 111 -1.05 9.78 4.35
CA ASN A 111 -1.39 10.05 5.74
C ASN A 111 -2.85 10.51 5.90
N GLN A 112 -3.29 11.46 5.08
CA GLN A 112 -4.68 11.93 5.10
C GLN A 112 -5.69 10.79 4.89
N VAL A 113 -5.40 9.89 3.94
CA VAL A 113 -6.26 8.72 3.71
C VAL A 113 -6.27 7.82 4.95
N ARG A 114 -5.11 7.53 5.56
CA ARG A 114 -5.05 6.70 6.77
C ARG A 114 -5.83 7.30 7.94
N ASP A 115 -5.73 8.62 8.13
CA ASP A 115 -6.40 9.36 9.21
C ASP A 115 -7.92 9.41 9.01
N GLY A 116 -8.41 9.19 7.78
CA GLY A 116 -9.84 9.09 7.47
C GLY A 116 -10.51 7.80 7.96
N PHE A 117 -9.74 6.78 8.35
CA PHE A 117 -10.27 5.54 8.91
C PHE A 117 -10.28 5.58 10.43
N ASN A 118 -11.44 5.31 11.04
CA ASN A 118 -11.58 5.16 12.50
C ASN A 118 -11.43 3.69 12.91
N ILE A 119 -10.21 3.16 12.71
CA ILE A 119 -9.82 1.75 12.95
C ILE A 119 -8.53 1.69 13.74
#